data_AF-A0AAN8KIM0-F1
#
_entry.id   AF-A0AAN8KIM0-F1
#
_cell.length_a   1.000
_cell.length_b   1.000
_cell.length_c   1.000
_cell.angle_alpha   90.00
_cell.angle_beta   90.00
_cell.angle_gamma   90.00
#
_symmetry.space_group_name_H-M   'P 1'
#
loop_
_entity.id
_entity.type
_entity.pdbx_description
1 polymer ?
#
loop_
_entity_poly.entity_id
_entity_poly.type
_entity_poly.pdbx_seq_one_letter_code
_entity_poly.pdbx_strand_id
1 'polypeptide(L)'
;MQKSAGVLTVQALKHTALCLVLLPRFFLAALMLCLLDFLCVRRKVLLKMEGSSPDDPPVCVSDSNKMFTLESLRAVWYGQKLDFFKSAHLGFIAPNTEVVQLQERRRVRVLDYVKGRRPLILNFGSCS
;
A
#
# COMPACT_ATOMS: atom_id res chain seq x y z
N MET A 1 13.51 40.52 -4.30
CA MET A 1 14.16 39.25 -3.85
C MET A 1 13.43 38.54 -2.68
N GLN A 2 12.73 39.23 -1.77
CA GLN A 2 12.07 38.58 -0.61
C GLN A 2 10.94 37.58 -0.95
N LYS A 3 10.20 37.77 -2.05
CA LYS A 3 9.12 36.83 -2.46
C LYS A 3 9.62 35.41 -2.82
N SER A 4 10.88 35.29 -3.26
CA SER A 4 11.45 33.99 -3.68
C SER A 4 11.86 33.13 -2.47
N ALA A 5 12.42 33.76 -1.43
CA ALA A 5 12.84 33.07 -0.21
C ALA A 5 11.65 32.46 0.56
N GLY A 6 10.51 33.16 0.64
CA GLY A 6 9.31 32.66 1.31
C GLY A 6 8.65 31.46 0.63
N VAL A 7 8.74 31.36 -0.70
CA VAL A 7 8.20 30.21 -1.44
C VAL A 7 9.08 28.98 -1.23
N LEU A 8 10.41 29.16 -1.23
CA LEU A 8 11.37 28.09 -0.97
C LEU A 8 11.25 27.51 0.44
N THR A 9 11.05 28.35 1.47
CA THR A 9 10.90 27.87 2.85
C THR A 9 9.60 27.10 3.06
N VAL A 10 8.49 27.56 2.46
CA VAL A 10 7.19 26.85 2.52
C VAL A 10 7.27 25.51 1.80
N GLN A 11 7.96 25.44 0.65
CA GLN A 11 8.14 24.20 -0.08
C GLN A 11 9.05 23.22 0.69
N ALA A 12 10.15 23.70 1.26
CA ALA A 12 11.03 22.90 2.11
C ALA A 12 10.27 22.32 3.31
N LEU A 13 9.47 23.13 4.01
CA LEU A 13 8.68 22.69 5.15
C LEU A 13 7.68 21.59 4.78
N LYS A 14 7.01 21.71 3.61
CA LYS A 14 6.11 20.67 3.08
C LYS A 14 6.87 19.37 2.82
N HIS A 15 8.05 19.44 2.20
CA HIS A 15 8.88 18.26 1.95
C HIS A 15 9.39 17.62 3.25
N THR A 16 9.78 18.43 4.25
CA THR A 16 10.18 17.92 5.56
C THR A 16 9.02 17.22 6.27
N ALA A 17 7.83 17.81 6.27
CA ALA A 17 6.64 17.19 6.86
C ALA A 17 6.28 15.86 6.16
N LEU A 18 6.37 15.83 4.83
CA LEU A 18 6.21 14.61 4.03
C LEU A 18 7.19 13.52 4.47
N CYS A 19 8.49 13.85 4.58
CA CYS A 19 9.51 12.91 5.03
C CYS A 19 9.26 12.41 6.45
N LEU A 20 8.86 13.28 7.37
CA LEU A 20 8.57 12.93 8.76
C LEU A 20 7.39 11.97 8.89
N VAL A 21 6.43 11.99 7.96
CA VAL A 21 5.27 11.08 7.99
C VAL A 21 5.56 9.78 7.23
N LEU A 22 6.24 9.86 6.09
CA LEU A 22 6.48 8.71 5.21
C LEU A 22 7.62 7.81 5.69
N LEU A 23 8.74 8.39 6.12
CA LEU A 23 9.93 7.61 6.49
C LEU A 23 9.68 6.67 7.68
N PRO A 24 9.02 7.08 8.78
CA PRO A 24 8.79 6.15 9.90
C PRO A 24 7.94 4.95 9.51
N ARG A 25 6.90 5.17 8.68
CA ARG A 25 6.06 4.09 8.15
C ARG A 25 6.86 3.16 7.24
N PHE A 26 7.75 3.70 6.42
CA PHE A 26 8.63 2.91 5.57
C PHE A 26 9.57 2.03 6.39
N PHE A 27 10.29 2.62 7.35
CA PHE A 27 11.22 1.89 8.21
C PHE A 27 10.51 0.82 9.05
N LEU A 28 9.31 1.10 9.56
CA LEU A 28 8.53 0.11 10.28
C LEU A 28 8.14 -1.08 9.38
N ALA A 29 7.68 -0.81 8.15
CA ALA A 29 7.36 -1.88 7.20
C ALA A 29 8.60 -2.69 6.81
N ALA A 30 9.74 -2.03 6.58
CA ALA A 30 11.02 -2.68 6.32
C ALA A 30 11.45 -3.57 7.51
N LEU A 31 11.32 -3.08 8.74
CA LEU A 31 11.59 -3.85 9.95
C LEU A 31 10.68 -5.09 10.04
N MET A 32 9.38 -4.93 9.76
CA MET A 32 8.43 -6.06 9.77
C MET A 32 8.80 -7.14 8.74
N LEU A 33 9.14 -6.74 7.51
CA LEU A 33 9.61 -7.68 6.48
C LEU A 33 10.90 -8.40 6.91
N CYS A 34 11.81 -7.68 7.55
CA CYS A 34 13.05 -8.23 8.07
C CYS A 34 12.79 -9.25 9.20
N LEU A 35 11.93 -8.91 10.16
CA LEU A 35 11.55 -9.80 11.25
C LEU A 35 10.83 -11.06 10.74
N LEU A 36 9.95 -10.94 9.75
CA LEU A 36 9.29 -12.07 9.10
C LEU A 36 10.31 -13.01 8.48
N ASP A 37 11.28 -12.49 7.74
CA ASP A 37 12.37 -13.30 7.19
C ASP A 37 13.17 -14.01 8.28
N PHE A 38 13.53 -13.32 9.38
CA PHE A 38 14.22 -13.94 10.51
C PHE A 38 13.41 -15.08 11.15
N LEU A 39 12.10 -14.87 11.36
CA LEU A 39 11.21 -15.89 11.91
C LEU A 39 11.08 -17.09 10.96
N CYS A 40 10.97 -16.85 9.65
CA CYS A 40 10.92 -17.89 8.62
C CYS A 40 12.21 -18.72 8.61
N VAL A 41 13.38 -18.06 8.65
CA VAL A 41 14.69 -18.75 8.71
C VAL A 41 14.81 -19.56 10.00
N ARG A 42 14.48 -19.00 11.17
CA ARG A 42 14.52 -19.73 12.45
C ARG A 42 13.60 -20.95 12.45
N ARG A 43 12.36 -20.79 11.96
CA ARG A 43 11.40 -21.90 11.84
C ARG A 43 11.93 -22.99 10.92
N LYS A 44 12.54 -22.63 9.79
CA LYS A 44 13.16 -23.57 8.85
C LYS A 44 14.33 -24.33 9.48
N VAL A 45 15.17 -23.67 10.28
CA VAL A 45 16.29 -24.32 11.00
C VAL A 45 15.77 -25.26 12.07
N LEU A 46 14.76 -24.85 12.86
CA LEU A 46 14.17 -25.69 13.90
C LEU A 46 13.57 -26.98 13.32
N LEU A 47 12.78 -26.88 12.25
CA LEU A 47 12.19 -28.03 11.57
C LEU A 47 13.25 -28.98 10.98
N LYS A 48 14.38 -28.46 10.49
CA LYS A 48 15.50 -29.30 10.04
C LYS A 48 16.19 -30.03 11.19
N MET A 49 16.21 -29.43 12.39
CA MET A 49 16.90 -29.96 13.56
C MET A 49 16.06 -31.00 14.31
N GLU A 50 14.73 -30.91 14.27
CA GLU A 50 13.82 -31.93 14.85
C GLU A 50 13.77 -33.24 14.04
N GLY A 51 14.50 -33.34 12.92
CA GLY A 51 14.59 -34.55 12.12
C GLY A 51 13.35 -34.72 11.26
N SER A 52 13.51 -34.55 9.94
CA SER A 52 12.50 -35.00 8.98
C SER A 52 12.35 -36.51 9.13
N SER A 53 11.18 -36.97 9.58
CA SER A 53 10.84 -38.39 9.51
C SER A 53 10.90 -38.82 8.03
N PRO A 54 11.49 -39.97 7.69
CA PRO A 54 11.65 -40.40 6.29
C PRO A 54 10.30 -40.59 5.55
N ASP A 55 9.18 -40.65 6.26
CA ASP A 55 7.83 -40.78 5.72
C ASP A 55 7.08 -39.43 5.55
N ASP A 56 7.64 -38.31 6.00
CA ASP A 56 6.97 -37.01 5.86
C ASP A 56 7.15 -36.46 4.44
N PRO A 57 6.07 -36.07 3.74
CA PRO A 57 6.18 -35.47 2.42
C PRO A 57 7.07 -34.22 2.51
N PRO A 58 7.90 -33.95 1.48
CA PRO A 58 8.77 -32.79 1.49
C PRO A 58 7.91 -31.56 1.76
N VAL A 59 8.22 -30.87 2.85
CA VAL A 59 7.54 -29.63 3.19
C VAL A 59 7.80 -28.68 2.02
N CYS A 60 6.80 -28.50 1.15
CA CYS A 60 6.79 -27.55 0.05
C CYS A 60 6.68 -26.12 0.58
N VAL A 61 7.51 -25.75 1.56
CA VAL A 61 7.75 -24.35 1.89
C VAL A 61 8.56 -23.82 0.73
N SER A 62 7.93 -22.96 -0.06
CA SER A 62 8.54 -22.26 -1.17
C SER A 62 9.78 -21.52 -0.66
N ASP A 63 10.94 -22.12 -0.87
CA ASP A 63 12.27 -21.68 -0.43
C ASP A 63 12.69 -20.32 -1.01
N SER A 64 11.85 -19.74 -1.89
CA SER A 64 12.11 -18.53 -2.65
C SER A 64 11.46 -17.27 -2.07
N ASN A 65 10.67 -17.34 -1.00
CA ASN A 65 9.91 -16.18 -0.50
C ASN A 65 10.68 -15.33 0.52
N LYS A 66 11.89 -14.86 0.17
CA LYS A 66 12.54 -13.79 0.94
C LYS A 66 11.66 -12.55 0.83
N MET A 67 11.08 -12.11 1.94
CA MET A 67 10.17 -10.97 1.97
C MET A 67 10.92 -9.63 2.03
N PHE A 68 12.11 -9.61 2.66
CA PHE A 68 13.00 -8.45 2.69
C PHE A 68 13.92 -8.43 1.46
N THR A 69 13.36 -8.08 0.31
CA THR A 69 14.13 -7.85 -0.93
C THR A 69 14.08 -6.39 -1.35
N LEU A 70 14.97 -5.98 -2.25
CA LEU A 70 14.95 -4.61 -2.80
C LEU A 70 13.66 -4.35 -3.57
N GLU A 71 13.12 -5.36 -4.26
CA GLU A 71 11.84 -5.28 -4.96
C GLU A 71 10.69 -5.03 -3.99
N SER A 72 10.63 -5.78 -2.88
CA SER A 72 9.65 -5.58 -1.81
C SER A 72 9.77 -4.19 -1.18
N LEU A 73 10.98 -3.74 -0.87
CA LEU A 73 11.20 -2.39 -0.32
C LEU A 73 10.77 -1.31 -1.31
N ARG A 74 11.10 -1.48 -2.60
CA ARG A 74 10.67 -0.55 -3.66
C ARG A 74 9.16 -0.53 -3.79
N ALA A 75 8.50 -1.68 -3.72
CA ALA A 75 7.04 -1.81 -3.77
C ALA A 75 6.38 -1.15 -2.56
N VAL A 76 6.90 -1.37 -1.35
CA VAL A 76 6.41 -0.72 -0.12
C VAL A 76 6.56 0.80 -0.22
N TRP A 77 7.73 1.29 -0.62
CA TRP A 77 7.96 2.74 -0.79
C TRP A 77 7.03 3.35 -1.85
N TYR A 78 6.83 2.63 -2.96
CA TYR A 78 5.91 3.06 -4.02
C TYR A 78 4.46 3.10 -3.53
N GLY A 79 3.99 2.07 -2.85
CA GLY A 79 2.65 1.99 -2.27
C GLY A 79 2.39 3.09 -1.25
N GLN A 80 3.32 3.32 -0.31
CA GLN A 80 3.19 4.37 0.69
C GLN A 80 3.14 5.78 0.09
N LYS A 81 3.94 6.05 -0.95
CA LYS A 81 3.84 7.31 -1.69
C LYS A 81 2.48 7.43 -2.37
N LEU A 82 2.02 6.39 -3.06
CA LEU A 82 0.70 6.41 -3.69
C LEU A 82 -0.40 6.68 -2.67
N ASP A 83 -0.38 5.97 -1.54
CA ASP A 83 -1.36 6.14 -0.46
C ASP A 83 -1.43 7.57 0.06
N PHE A 84 -0.27 8.23 0.24
CA PHE A 84 -0.23 9.61 0.70
C PHE A 84 -0.87 10.59 -0.28
N PHE A 85 -0.74 10.33 -1.59
CA PHE A 85 -1.32 11.17 -2.63
C PHE A 85 -2.75 10.76 -3.02
N LYS A 86 -3.34 9.74 -2.38
CA LYS A 86 -4.74 9.38 -2.62
C LYS A 86 -5.65 10.51 -2.14
N SER A 87 -6.60 10.90 -2.98
CA SER A 87 -7.64 11.84 -2.56
C SER A 87 -8.69 11.20 -1.65
N ALA A 88 -8.87 9.88 -1.73
CA ALA A 88 -9.85 9.12 -0.95
C ALA A 88 -9.18 8.41 0.23
N HIS A 89 -9.73 8.59 1.43
CA HIS A 89 -9.26 7.97 2.66
C HIS A 89 -10.44 7.40 3.46
N LEU A 90 -10.21 6.32 4.20
CA LEU A 90 -11.23 5.71 5.06
C LEU A 90 -11.67 6.69 6.16
N GLY A 91 -12.99 6.82 6.36
CA GLY A 91 -13.57 7.75 7.33
C GLY A 91 -13.69 9.20 6.85
N PHE A 92 -13.19 9.52 5.67
CA PHE A 92 -13.35 10.82 5.03
C PHE A 92 -14.51 10.81 4.03
N ILE A 93 -14.93 12.00 3.60
CA ILE A 93 -15.95 12.18 2.57
C ILE A 93 -15.47 11.54 1.26
N ALA A 94 -16.30 10.68 0.67
CA ALA A 94 -16.01 10.04 -0.61
C ALA A 94 -15.95 11.10 -1.74
N PRO A 95 -14.89 11.11 -2.58
CA PRO A 95 -14.81 12.03 -3.71
C PRO A 95 -15.98 11.86 -4.69
N ASN A 96 -16.65 12.96 -5.03
CA ASN A 96 -17.77 12.96 -5.99
C ASN A 96 -17.29 13.13 -7.44
N THR A 97 -16.52 12.16 -7.92
CA THR A 97 -15.88 12.17 -9.24
C THR A 97 -16.89 11.97 -10.38
N GLU A 98 -16.58 12.49 -11.55
CA GLU A 98 -17.39 12.34 -12.78
C GLU A 98 -17.24 10.93 -13.36
N VAL A 99 -18.35 10.35 -13.83
CA VAL A 99 -18.42 9.07 -14.52
C VAL A 99 -19.37 9.20 -15.72
N VAL A 100 -19.25 8.30 -16.69
CA VAL A 100 -20.10 8.31 -17.89
C VAL A 100 -21.08 7.14 -17.82
N GLN A 101 -22.37 7.43 -17.87
CA GLN A 101 -23.42 6.42 -17.92
C GLN A 101 -23.50 5.81 -19.32
N LEU A 102 -23.41 4.48 -19.43
CA LEU A 102 -23.32 3.78 -20.71
C LEU A 102 -24.57 3.94 -21.60
N GLN A 103 -25.76 3.90 -21.01
CA GLN A 103 -27.02 3.95 -21.75
C GLN A 103 -27.22 5.30 -22.48
N GLU A 104 -27.04 6.40 -21.75
CA GLU A 104 -27.32 7.75 -22.25
C GLU A 104 -26.06 8.50 -22.70
N ARG A 105 -24.88 7.89 -22.56
CA ARG A 105 -23.55 8.53 -22.71
C ARG A 105 -23.43 9.86 -21.98
N ARG A 106 -24.19 9.99 -20.88
CA ARG A 106 -24.26 11.21 -20.09
C ARG A 106 -23.20 11.20 -19.01
N ARG A 107 -22.61 12.37 -18.79
CA ARG A 107 -21.72 12.64 -17.65
C ARG A 107 -22.58 12.81 -16.39
N VAL A 108 -22.34 11.95 -15.41
CA VAL A 108 -22.97 11.96 -14.08
C VAL A 108 -21.87 11.87 -13.03
N ARG A 109 -22.19 11.88 -11.74
CA ARG A 109 -21.19 11.70 -10.68
C ARG A 109 -21.43 10.43 -9.88
N VAL A 110 -20.38 9.97 -9.21
CA VAL A 110 -20.42 8.74 -8.40
C VAL A 110 -21.52 8.80 -7.33
N LEU A 111 -21.67 9.93 -6.65
CA LEU A 111 -22.64 10.03 -5.55
C LEU A 111 -24.09 10.15 -6.02
N ASP A 112 -24.35 10.39 -7.31
CA ASP A 112 -25.71 10.40 -7.87
C ASP A 112 -26.34 9.00 -7.83
N TYR A 113 -25.53 7.94 -7.70
CA TYR A 113 -25.99 6.55 -7.57
C TYR A 113 -26.34 6.15 -6.13
N VAL A 114 -26.16 7.03 -5.15
CA VAL A 114 -26.50 6.76 -3.74
C VAL A 114 -28.02 6.74 -3.56
N LYS A 115 -28.54 5.71 -2.89
CA LYS A 115 -29.98 5.55 -2.60
C LYS A 115 -30.25 5.71 -1.10
N GLY A 116 -30.55 6.94 -0.68
CA GLY A 116 -30.81 7.26 0.72
C GLY A 116 -29.61 6.92 1.61
N ARG A 117 -29.80 6.05 2.61
CA ARG A 117 -28.75 5.61 3.54
C ARG A 117 -28.11 4.27 3.17
N ARG A 118 -28.44 3.68 2.01
CA ARG A 118 -27.88 2.38 1.61
C ARG A 118 -26.41 2.56 1.21
N PRO A 119 -25.49 1.67 1.66
CA PRO A 119 -24.11 1.69 1.20
C PRO A 119 -24.02 1.52 -0.32
N LEU A 120 -23.19 2.35 -0.96
CA LEU A 120 -22.84 2.22 -2.37
C LEU A 120 -21.46 1.55 -2.46
N ILE A 121 -21.39 0.38 -3.10
CA ILE A 121 -20.15 -0.36 -3.31
C ILE A 121 -19.68 -0.11 -4.75
N LEU A 122 -18.44 0.33 -4.92
CA LEU A 122 -17.84 0.61 -6.21
C LEU A 122 -16.82 -0.49 -6.56
N ASN A 123 -16.89 -1.00 -7.78
CA ASN A 123 -15.92 -1.93 -8.33
C ASN A 123 -15.37 -1.35 -9.63
N PHE A 124 -14.08 -1.05 -9.64
CA PHE A 124 -13.37 -0.50 -10.79
C PHE A 124 -12.56 -1.63 -11.45
N GLY A 125 -12.72 -1.78 -12.76
CA GLY A 125 -11.99 -2.78 -13.53
C GLY A 125 -12.09 -2.52 -15.04
N SER A 126 -11.26 -3.22 -15.81
CA SER A 126 -11.27 -3.22 -17.27
C SER A 126 -11.13 -4.65 -17.78
N CYS A 127 -11.70 -4.93 -18.94
CA CYS A 127 -11.36 -6.13 -19.70
C CYS A 127 -10.00 -5.87 -20.36
N SER A 128 -8.94 -6.48 -19.85
CA SER A 128 -7.63 -6.53 -20.50
C SER A 128 -7.53 -7.78 -21.35
#